data_AF-A0A382E571-F1
#
_entry.id   AF-A0A382E571-F1
#
_cell.length_a   1.000
_cell.length_b   1.000
_cell.length_c   1.000
_cell.angle_alpha   90.00
_cell.angle_beta   90.00
_cell.angle_gamma   90.00
#
_symmetry.space_group_name_H-M   'P 1'
#
loop_
_entity.id
_entity.type
_entity.pdbx_description
1 polymer ?
#
loop_
_entity_poly.entity_id
_entity_poly.type
_entity_poly.pdbx_seq_one_letter_code
_entity_poly.pdbx_strand_id
1 'polypeptide(L)' 'VAELDASLDGIEVVFLDLDGTLYLGDQLVEGALDFLSRLEESGIRRFFLSNNS' A
#
# COMPACT_ATOMS: atom_id res chain seq x y z
N VAL A 1 14.72 -14.11 -2.86
CA VAL A 1 13.90 -12.89 -2.66
C VAL A 1 12.62 -13.14 -3.43
N ALA A 2 11.43 -12.99 -2.85
CA ALA A 2 10.22 -13.04 -3.66
C ALA A 2 10.31 -11.89 -4.66
N GLU A 3 10.25 -12.20 -5.96
CA GLU A 3 10.14 -11.14 -6.97
C GLU A 3 8.78 -10.48 -6.76
N LEU A 4 8.80 -9.17 -6.52
CA LEU A 4 7.59 -8.35 -6.55
C LEU A 4 7.38 -7.99 -8.02
N ASP A 5 6.31 -8.51 -8.60
CA ASP A 5 5.86 -8.07 -9.90
C ASP A 5 4.62 -7.20 -9.76
N ALA A 6 4.06 -6.81 -10.91
CA ALA A 6 2.82 -6.07 -10.88
C ALA A 6 1.73 -6.89 -10.20
N SER A 7 1.58 -8.21 -10.40
CA SER A 7 0.40 -8.98 -9.97
C SER A 7 0.23 -9.09 -8.46
N LEU A 8 1.34 -9.05 -7.70
CA LEU A 8 1.37 -9.25 -6.25
C LEU A 8 0.92 -10.66 -5.82
N ASP A 9 1.00 -11.63 -6.74
CA ASP A 9 0.56 -13.00 -6.48
C ASP A 9 1.33 -13.64 -5.32
N GLY A 10 0.60 -14.31 -4.44
CA GLY A 10 1.17 -14.97 -3.25
C GLY A 10 1.45 -14.03 -2.07
N ILE A 11 1.15 -12.73 -2.18
CA ILE A 11 1.20 -11.80 -1.06
C ILE A 11 -0.14 -11.81 -0.33
N GLU A 12 -0.14 -12.14 0.96
CA GLU A 12 -1.38 -12.16 1.77
C GLU A 12 -1.62 -10.87 2.55
N VAL A 13 -0.56 -10.13 2.86
CA VAL A 13 -0.59 -8.96 3.73
C VAL A 13 0.43 -7.92 3.29
N VAL A 14 0.04 -6.65 3.30
CA VAL A 14 0.92 -5.49 3.11
C VAL A 14 0.85 -4.57 4.31
N PHE A 15 2.01 -4.11 4.78
CA PHE A 15 2.13 -3.05 5.78
C PHE A 15 2.58 -1.77 5.08
N LEU A 16 1.86 -0.67 5.30
CA LEU A 16 2.02 0.59 4.58
C LEU A 16 2.34 1.72 5.55
N ASP A 17 3.40 2.47 5.25
CA ASP A 17 3.60 3.78 5.86
C ASP A 17 2.60 4.79 5.28
N LEU A 18 2.32 5.87 6.02
CA LEU A 18 1.44 6.95 5.58
C LEU A 18 2.26 8.07 4.93
N ASP A 19 3.16 8.67 5.69
CA ASP A 19 3.92 9.85 5.27
C ASP A 19 5.06 9.48 4.33
N GLY A 20 5.17 10.17 3.20
CA GLY A 20 6.13 9.88 2.14
C GLY A 20 5.80 8.63 1.31
N THR A 21 4.72 7.90 1.63
CA THR A 21 4.27 6.70 0.89
C THR A 21 2.88 6.89 0.28
N LEU A 22 1.86 7.17 1.11
CA LEU A 22 0.50 7.47 0.63
C LEU A 22 0.25 8.97 0.53
N TYR A 23 0.92 9.74 1.37
CA TYR A 23 0.84 11.20 1.40
C TYR A 23 2.22 11.81 1.19
N LEU A 24 2.29 12.95 0.52
CA LEU A 24 3.44 13.83 0.50
C LEU A 24 3.00 15.17 1.11
N GLY A 25 3.16 15.29 2.42
CA GLY A 25 2.57 16.40 3.17
C GLY A 25 1.05 16.27 3.25
N ASP A 26 0.33 17.27 2.76
CA ASP A 26 -1.14 17.30 2.72
C ASP A 26 -1.74 16.74 1.43
N GLN A 27 -0.91 16.27 0.50
CA GLN A 27 -1.34 15.74 -0.79
C GLN A 27 -1.25 14.22 -0.84
N LEU A 28 -2.22 13.57 -1.47
CA LEU A 28 -2.13 12.14 -1.80
C LEU A 28 -1.10 11.93 -2.92
N VAL A 29 -0.29 10.88 -2.79
CA VAL A 29 0.58 10.42 -3.87
C VAL A 29 -0.27 9.88 -5.03
N GLU A 30 0.08 10.23 -6.26
CA GLU A 30 -0.62 9.76 -7.46
C GLU A 30 -0.61 8.23 -7.53
N GLY A 31 -1.79 7.63 -7.79
CA GLY A 31 -1.96 6.18 -7.84
C GLY A 31 -2.02 5.48 -6.47
N ALA A 32 -1.89 6.20 -5.35
CA ALA A 32 -2.00 5.60 -4.01
C ALA A 32 -3.37 4.96 -3.77
N LEU A 33 -4.44 5.64 -4.18
CA LEU A 33 -5.80 5.10 -4.05
C LEU A 33 -6.01 3.89 -4.96
N ASP A 34 -5.54 3.94 -6.20
CA ASP A 34 -5.65 2.82 -7.15
C ASP A 34 -4.91 1.59 -6.62
N PHE A 35 -3.74 1.79 -6.01
CA PHE A 35 -3.00 0.72 -5.34
C PHE A 35 -3.78 0.13 -4.16
N LEU A 36 -4.38 0.96 -3.29
CA LEU A 36 -5.19 0.48 -2.17
C LEU A 36 -6.42 -0.31 -2.64
N SER A 37 -7.11 0.18 -3.67
CA SER A 37 -8.25 -0.50 -4.29
C SER A 37 -7.83 -1.85 -4.85
N ARG A 38 -6.66 -1.93 -5.49
CA ARG A 38 -6.13 -3.18 -6.02
C ARG A 38 -5.81 -4.22 -4.94
N LEU A 39 -5.26 -3.79 -3.81
CA LEU A 39 -5.05 -4.69 -2.66
C LEU A 39 -6.37 -5.26 -2.17
N GLU A 40 -7.41 -4.42 -2.05
CA GLU A 40 -8.75 -4.81 -1.64
C GLU A 40 -9.40 -5.80 -2.63
N GLU A 41 -9.35 -5.50 -3.93
CA GLU A 41 -9.85 -6.38 -5.01
C GLU A 41 -9.12 -7.73 -5.04
N SER A 42 -7.84 -7.74 -4.70
CA SER A 42 -7.01 -8.96 -4.65
C SER A 42 -7.17 -9.73 -3.34
N GLY A 43 -7.98 -9.25 -2.40
CA GLY A 43 -8.17 -9.87 -1.08
C GLY A 43 -6.94 -9.78 -0.16
N ILE A 44 -5.99 -8.91 -0.50
CA ILE A 44 -4.75 -8.71 0.25
C ILE A 44 -5.06 -7.79 1.42
N ARG A 45 -4.76 -8.26 2.64
CA ARG A 45 -5.01 -7.46 3.85
C ARG A 45 -3.98 -6.34 3.93
N ARG A 46 -4.44 -5.14 4.28
CA ARG A 46 -3.57 -3.97 4.46
C ARG A 46 -3.62 -3.45 5.89
N PHE A 47 -2.46 -3.11 6.41
CA PHE A 47 -2.29 -2.46 7.71
C PHE A 47 -1.48 -1.19 7.52
N PHE A 48 -1.89 -0.11 8.19
CA PHE A 48 -1.13 1.13 8.19
C PHE A 48 -0.25 1.21 9.42
N LEU A 49 1.00 1.58 9.21
CA LEU A 49 1.98 1.86 10.25
C LEU A 49 2.30 3.34 10.18
N SER A 50 1.81 4.11 11.14
CA SER A 50 2.15 5.53 11.28
C SER A 50 3.08 5.68 12.48
N ASN A 51 4.19 6.39 12.29
CA ASN A 51 5.02 6.85 13.40
C ASN A 51 4.60 8.25 13.91
N ASN A 52 3.62 8.89 13.26
CA ASN A 52 2.90 10.05 13.77
C ASN A 52 1.85 9.60 14.81
N SER A 53 1.94 10.18 16.01
CA SER A 53 1.08 9.91 17.18
C SER A 53 0.01 10.97 17.38
#